data_AF-A0A4D4MP50-F1
#
_entry.id   AF-A0A4D4MP50-F1
#
_cell.length_a   1.000
_cell.length_b   1.000
_cell.length_c   1.000
_cell.angle_alpha   90.00
_cell.angle_beta   90.00
_cell.angle_gamma   90.00
#
_symmetry.space_group_name_H-M   'P 1'
#
loop_
_entity.id
_entity.type
_entity.pdbx_description
1 polymer ?
#
loop_
_entity_poly.entity_id
_entity_poly.type
_entity_poly.pdbx_seq_one_letter_code
_entity_poly.pdbx_strand_id
1 'polypeptide(L)'
;MLRNDTSDDRRVSLHLDSETSVTVPVPGLDARLIATGIALGRRRLRYSSAQPMLWLTAGRQDIAVFTGRPGDPTETLLECASKPKVTVLEGTARYAYTDGALRVDAEPGAAARVLVEGGGATAPLLLLFADDEASARLWRYDTPSGSVLVRGPALLRTATVRGTTVHLAGDTVKDADLEVWAPRGVSDVVWNRRTVRTRATASGSLRAVRRLPGAPKVTLPALTGWRRQAENPESAADFDDSAWRTADRTSSYSTTPVPTGGPVLFSDDYGFHYGDVWYRGRFEGGSVADTVSFSYVTGTQGLLMAWLDGKPLGTHRMPVPDKKTVRKGTWSATATFPVEVRETTDAGPHVLAVLVRRMQHDEDGKANDSHKAGRGLSSVTFNGASPEVSWRIQGEAAPDPVRGPLNNGGLYGERNGWHLPGFADGRWPAADFPRSERRQGVTWYRTGFRLTVDPEVDASIGLTLTDDDPARAYRVQIFLNGWNMGQYINDVGPQHTFVLPNGVLNTRGPNTLALAVLSDGTTSSGPGKVELTLLGRAAGGVPVTLVDSPGRRN
;
A
#
# COMPACT_ATOMS: atom_id res chain seq x y z
N MET A 1 24.18 -21.73 -15.31
CA MET A 1 23.54 -21.31 -14.05
C MET A 1 23.79 -22.39 -13.03
N LEU A 2 24.23 -22.03 -11.83
CA LEU A 2 24.36 -22.93 -10.69
C LEU A 2 23.29 -22.55 -9.67
N ARG A 3 22.44 -23.50 -9.24
CA ARG A 3 21.37 -23.27 -8.26
C ARG A 3 21.62 -24.16 -7.05
N ASN A 4 21.43 -23.61 -5.85
CA ASN A 4 21.53 -24.34 -4.60
C ASN A 4 20.19 -24.26 -3.85
N ASP A 5 19.40 -25.32 -3.93
CA ASP A 5 18.09 -25.40 -3.25
C ASP A 5 18.21 -25.81 -1.77
N THR A 6 19.43 -26.01 -1.26
CA THR A 6 19.68 -26.33 0.15
C THR A 6 19.96 -25.06 0.95
N SER A 7 19.82 -25.11 2.27
CA SER A 7 20.13 -23.97 3.15
C SER A 7 21.63 -23.73 3.35
N ASP A 8 22.47 -24.73 3.06
CA ASP A 8 23.91 -24.65 3.31
C ASP A 8 24.65 -24.09 2.11
N ASP A 9 25.69 -23.28 2.35
CA ASP A 9 26.58 -22.81 1.31
C ASP A 9 27.32 -23.98 0.65
N ARG A 10 27.38 -23.97 -0.69
CA ARG A 10 28.09 -24.99 -1.48
C ARG A 10 29.21 -24.35 -2.30
N ARG A 11 30.27 -25.10 -2.55
CA ARG A 11 31.27 -24.77 -3.56
C ARG A 11 31.19 -25.80 -4.68
N VAL A 12 31.02 -25.32 -5.91
CA VAL A 12 30.85 -26.18 -7.08
C VAL A 12 31.99 -25.89 -8.05
N SER A 13 32.74 -26.92 -8.45
CA SER A 13 33.68 -26.83 -9.56
C SER A 13 32.92 -27.01 -10.87
N LEU A 14 33.01 -25.99 -11.73
CA LEU A 14 32.39 -25.95 -13.05
C LEU A 14 33.48 -26.00 -14.11
N HIS A 15 33.42 -26.99 -15.00
CA HIS A 15 34.27 -27.04 -16.18
C HIS A 15 33.69 -26.16 -17.28
N LEU A 16 34.44 -25.16 -17.72
CA LEU A 16 34.05 -24.25 -18.80
C LEU A 16 34.47 -24.78 -20.17
N ASP A 17 35.59 -25.50 -20.19
CA ASP A 17 36.11 -26.27 -21.33
C ASP A 17 36.99 -27.43 -20.80
N SER A 18 37.74 -28.10 -21.68
CA SER A 18 38.59 -29.24 -21.33
C SER A 18 39.79 -28.89 -20.44
N GLU A 19 40.19 -27.61 -20.39
CA GLU A 19 41.40 -27.15 -19.69
C GLU A 19 41.07 -26.19 -18.53
N THR A 20 39.85 -25.64 -18.50
CA THR A 20 39.43 -24.59 -17.58
C THR A 20 38.35 -25.10 -16.62
N SER A 21 38.67 -25.14 -15.33
CA SER A 21 37.72 -25.37 -14.25
C SER A 21 37.69 -24.17 -13.30
N VAL A 22 36.50 -23.73 -12.92
CA VAL A 22 36.28 -22.62 -11.99
C VAL A 22 35.49 -23.10 -10.78
N THR A 23 35.99 -22.80 -9.58
CA THR A 23 35.26 -23.09 -8.33
C THR A 23 34.40 -21.88 -7.96
N VAL A 24 33.09 -22.10 -7.83
CA VAL A 24 32.10 -21.05 -7.58
C VAL A 24 31.41 -21.31 -6.24
N PRO A 25 31.42 -20.33 -5.31
CA PRO A 25 30.54 -20.38 -4.15
C PRO A 25 29.09 -20.10 -4.55
N VAL A 26 28.18 -21.00 -4.20
CA VAL A 26 26.73 -20.89 -4.43
C VAL A 26 26.04 -20.89 -3.06
N PRO A 27 25.60 -19.71 -2.57
CA PRO A 27 24.96 -19.60 -1.27
C PRO A 27 23.71 -20.48 -1.15
N GLY A 28 23.33 -20.81 0.08
CA GLY A 28 22.08 -21.52 0.34
C GLY A 28 20.86 -20.76 -0.18
N LEU A 29 19.93 -21.47 -0.82
CA LEU A 29 18.71 -20.90 -1.43
C LEU A 29 18.98 -19.81 -2.48
N ASP A 30 20.14 -19.86 -3.15
CA ASP A 30 20.58 -18.88 -4.13
C ASP A 30 21.00 -19.54 -5.47
N ALA A 31 21.16 -18.72 -6.50
CA ALA A 31 21.70 -19.11 -7.78
C ALA A 31 22.79 -18.15 -8.27
N ARG A 32 23.82 -18.70 -8.91
CA ARG A 32 24.88 -17.94 -9.56
C ARG A 32 24.83 -18.10 -11.07
N LEU A 33 24.93 -16.97 -11.78
CA LEU A 33 25.18 -16.93 -13.21
C LEU A 33 26.68 -16.80 -13.47
N ILE A 34 27.19 -17.67 -14.33
CA ILE A 34 28.58 -17.64 -14.81
C ILE A 34 28.53 -17.14 -16.24
N ALA A 35 29.35 -16.14 -16.55
CA ALA A 35 29.42 -15.56 -17.87
C ALA A 35 30.72 -15.94 -18.54
N THR A 36 30.64 -16.27 -19.84
CA THR A 36 31.78 -16.60 -20.69
C THR A 36 31.65 -15.88 -22.03
N GLY A 37 32.78 -15.52 -22.63
CA GLY A 37 32.85 -14.97 -23.99
C GLY A 37 32.18 -13.61 -24.25
N ILE A 38 31.75 -12.87 -23.22
CA ILE A 38 31.03 -11.60 -23.39
C ILE A 38 31.98 -10.42 -23.64
N ALA A 39 31.54 -9.44 -24.44
CA ALA A 39 32.30 -8.21 -24.65
C ALA A 39 32.03 -7.18 -23.53
N LEU A 40 33.09 -6.67 -22.92
CA LEU A 40 33.11 -5.63 -21.89
C LEU A 40 33.71 -4.36 -22.48
N GLY A 41 32.96 -3.72 -23.37
CA GLY A 41 33.46 -2.64 -24.21
C GLY A 41 34.45 -3.18 -25.25
N ARG A 42 35.70 -2.70 -25.23
CA ARG A 42 36.75 -3.10 -26.19
C ARG A 42 37.51 -4.37 -25.81
N ARG A 43 37.22 -4.97 -24.66
CA ARG A 43 37.84 -6.23 -24.21
C ARG A 43 36.80 -7.34 -24.16
N ARG A 44 37.25 -8.58 -24.30
CA ARG A 44 36.39 -9.77 -24.16
C ARG A 44 36.70 -10.48 -22.86
N LEU A 45 35.66 -10.83 -22.11
CA LEU A 45 35.72 -11.70 -20.94
C LEU A 45 35.80 -13.14 -21.43
N ARG A 46 36.85 -13.88 -21.04
CA ARG A 46 36.88 -15.34 -21.23
C ARG A 46 35.86 -15.97 -20.29
N TYR A 47 35.98 -15.70 -18.99
CA TYR A 47 34.96 -16.04 -17.99
C TYR A 47 35.07 -15.20 -16.72
N SER A 48 34.04 -15.24 -15.87
CA SER A 48 34.13 -14.77 -14.48
C SER A 48 33.27 -15.64 -13.56
N SER A 49 33.80 -15.93 -12.35
CA SER A 49 32.99 -16.45 -11.25
C SER A 49 32.22 -15.37 -10.49
N ALA A 50 32.58 -14.10 -10.66
CA ALA A 50 31.75 -12.97 -10.24
C ALA A 50 30.60 -12.78 -11.24
N GLN A 51 29.44 -12.36 -10.76
CA GLN A 51 28.28 -12.18 -11.64
C GLN A 51 28.39 -10.83 -12.36
N PRO A 52 28.42 -10.78 -13.71
CA PRO A 52 28.38 -9.50 -14.40
C PRO A 52 27.05 -8.80 -14.11
N MET A 53 27.14 -7.54 -13.68
CA MET A 53 25.96 -6.72 -13.38
C MET A 53 25.66 -5.77 -14.55
N LEU A 54 26.67 -4.98 -14.97
CA LEU A 54 26.54 -4.02 -16.06
C LEU A 54 27.91 -3.68 -16.65
N TRP A 55 27.92 -3.19 -17.88
CA TRP A 55 29.10 -2.57 -18.49
C TRP A 55 28.68 -1.38 -19.35
N LEU A 56 29.55 -0.38 -19.46
CA LEU A 56 29.30 0.84 -20.20
C LEU A 56 30.63 1.50 -20.60
N THR A 57 30.59 2.47 -21.52
CA THR A 57 31.69 3.41 -21.75
C THR A 57 31.32 4.74 -21.12
N ALA A 58 32.17 5.27 -20.24
CA ALA A 58 32.02 6.60 -19.67
C ALA A 58 33.36 7.36 -19.76
N GLY A 59 33.30 8.62 -20.19
CA GLY A 59 34.50 9.41 -20.41
C GLY A 59 35.40 8.83 -21.50
N ARG A 60 36.58 8.36 -21.12
CA ARG A 60 37.57 7.75 -22.02
C ARG A 60 37.85 6.27 -21.73
N GLN A 61 37.04 5.64 -20.89
CA GLN A 61 37.26 4.28 -20.41
C GLN A 61 36.00 3.43 -20.53
N ASP A 62 36.20 2.13 -20.68
CA ASP A 62 35.16 1.13 -20.48
C ASP A 62 35.08 0.80 -18.98
N ILE A 63 33.88 0.53 -18.48
CA ILE A 63 33.61 0.17 -17.09
C ILE A 63 32.82 -1.13 -17.10
N ALA A 64 33.27 -2.13 -16.35
CA ALA A 64 32.54 -3.37 -16.13
C ALA A 64 32.36 -3.58 -14.62
N VAL A 65 31.11 -3.82 -14.21
CA VAL A 65 30.72 -4.07 -12.83
C VAL A 65 30.37 -5.53 -12.67
N PHE A 66 30.99 -6.13 -11.67
CA PHE A 66 30.70 -7.48 -11.21
C PHE A 66 30.16 -7.41 -9.78
N THR A 67 29.20 -8.28 -9.47
CA THR A 67 28.60 -8.39 -8.15
C THR A 67 28.82 -9.77 -7.53
N GLY A 68 28.88 -9.81 -6.20
CA GLY A 68 28.98 -11.03 -5.44
C GLY A 68 28.74 -10.77 -3.95
N ARG A 69 28.71 -11.85 -3.16
CA ARG A 69 28.57 -11.72 -1.71
C ARG A 69 29.86 -11.09 -1.13
N PRO A 70 29.76 -10.22 -0.12
CA PRO A 70 30.95 -9.65 0.52
C PRO A 70 31.93 -10.74 0.96
N GLY A 71 33.20 -10.60 0.58
CA GLY A 71 34.28 -11.50 1.00
C GLY A 71 34.36 -12.86 0.27
N ASP A 72 33.42 -13.17 -0.64
CA ASP A 72 33.57 -14.35 -1.50
C ASP A 72 34.68 -14.10 -2.53
N PRO A 73 35.72 -14.94 -2.63
CA PRO A 73 36.76 -14.77 -3.64
C PRO A 73 36.17 -15.01 -5.03
N THR A 74 36.47 -14.10 -5.94
CA THR A 74 36.06 -14.19 -7.35
C THR A 74 37.27 -14.18 -8.26
N GLU A 75 37.11 -14.81 -9.42
CA GLU A 75 38.12 -14.95 -10.45
C GLU A 75 37.53 -14.47 -11.76
N THR A 76 38.21 -13.51 -12.40
CA THR A 76 37.79 -12.91 -13.68
C THR A 76 38.94 -12.97 -14.67
N LEU A 77 38.70 -13.57 -15.84
CA LEU A 77 39.70 -13.79 -16.86
C LEU A 77 39.39 -12.99 -18.13
N LEU A 78 40.24 -12.04 -18.50
CA LEU A 78 40.08 -11.13 -19.64
C LEU A 78 41.05 -11.47 -20.77
N GLU A 79 40.60 -11.42 -22.02
CA GLU A 79 41.50 -11.50 -23.18
C GLU A 79 42.36 -10.25 -23.27
N CYS A 80 43.68 -10.43 -23.41
CA CYS A 80 44.67 -9.37 -23.55
C CYS A 80 45.74 -9.82 -24.54
N ALA A 81 45.81 -9.19 -25.72
CA ALA A 81 46.75 -9.60 -26.78
C ALA A 81 48.23 -9.39 -26.41
N SER A 82 48.50 -8.53 -25.43
CA SER A 82 49.82 -8.30 -24.85
C SER A 82 49.68 -8.03 -23.34
N LYS A 83 50.80 -8.02 -22.61
CA LYS A 83 50.79 -7.78 -21.16
C LYS A 83 50.22 -6.38 -20.85
N PRO A 84 49.07 -6.27 -20.16
CA PRO A 84 48.51 -4.97 -19.80
C PRO A 84 49.22 -4.38 -18.58
N LYS A 85 49.07 -3.06 -18.38
CA LYS A 85 49.36 -2.41 -17.10
C LYS A 85 48.11 -2.50 -16.24
N VAL A 86 48.26 -3.06 -15.05
CA VAL A 86 47.16 -3.25 -14.09
C VAL A 86 47.46 -2.46 -12.83
N THR A 87 46.47 -1.74 -12.32
CA THR A 87 46.58 -0.97 -11.09
C THR A 87 45.36 -1.24 -10.21
N VAL A 88 45.59 -1.78 -9.02
CA VAL A 88 44.55 -1.91 -7.99
C VAL A 88 44.38 -0.54 -7.35
N LEU A 89 43.26 0.12 -7.61
CA LEU A 89 42.99 1.47 -7.14
C LEU A 89 42.42 1.48 -5.72
N GLU A 90 41.62 0.47 -5.38
CA GLU A 90 40.95 0.31 -4.09
C GLU A 90 40.55 -1.16 -3.88
N GLY A 91 40.49 -1.62 -2.62
CA GLY A 91 40.08 -2.98 -2.25
C GLY A 91 41.16 -4.06 -2.42
N THR A 92 40.74 -5.32 -2.24
CA THR A 92 41.61 -6.50 -2.33
C THR A 92 41.51 -7.15 -3.70
N ALA A 93 42.58 -7.05 -4.48
CA ALA A 93 42.68 -7.76 -5.75
C ALA A 93 44.12 -8.20 -6.03
N ARG A 94 44.27 -9.34 -6.70
CA ARG A 94 45.53 -9.86 -7.25
C ARG A 94 45.35 -10.09 -8.74
N TYR A 95 46.43 -10.06 -9.49
CA TYR A 95 46.36 -10.28 -10.93
C TYR A 95 47.59 -10.99 -11.46
N ALA A 96 47.39 -11.74 -12.54
CA ALA A 96 48.44 -12.42 -13.28
C ALA A 96 48.14 -12.39 -14.78
N TYR A 97 49.17 -12.22 -15.60
CA TYR A 97 49.05 -12.28 -17.06
C TYR A 97 49.82 -13.48 -17.59
N THR A 98 49.11 -14.37 -18.27
CA THR A 98 49.64 -15.63 -18.83
C THR A 98 48.88 -15.93 -20.14
N ASP A 99 49.59 -16.33 -21.19
CA ASP A 99 49.02 -16.84 -22.45
C ASP A 99 47.89 -16.01 -23.07
N GLY A 100 48.13 -14.69 -23.16
CA GLY A 100 47.17 -13.76 -23.76
C GLY A 100 45.92 -13.51 -22.92
N ALA A 101 45.97 -13.82 -21.62
CA ALA A 101 44.88 -13.60 -20.67
C ALA A 101 45.36 -12.88 -19.42
N LEU A 102 44.56 -11.92 -18.94
CA LEU A 102 44.71 -11.31 -17.63
C LEU A 102 43.71 -11.95 -16.65
N ARG A 103 44.23 -12.62 -15.63
CA ARG A 103 43.47 -13.06 -14.45
C ARG A 103 43.43 -11.94 -13.42
N VAL A 104 42.24 -11.68 -12.88
CA VAL A 104 42.01 -10.80 -11.74
C VAL A 104 41.24 -11.59 -10.69
N ASP A 105 41.88 -11.84 -9.55
CA ASP A 105 41.27 -12.43 -8.37
C ASP A 105 40.89 -11.29 -7.43
N ALA A 106 39.61 -11.14 -7.11
CA ALA A 106 39.11 -10.03 -6.31
C ALA A 106 38.05 -10.48 -5.30
N GLU A 107 37.94 -9.75 -4.20
CA GLU A 107 36.85 -9.89 -3.23
C GLU A 107 35.84 -8.76 -3.45
N PRO A 108 34.58 -9.05 -3.83
CA PRO A 108 33.53 -8.05 -3.89
C PRO A 108 33.35 -7.39 -2.52
N GLY A 109 33.23 -6.07 -2.55
CA GLY A 109 33.05 -5.25 -1.35
C GLY A 109 32.48 -3.89 -1.70
N ALA A 110 32.61 -2.93 -0.78
CA ALA A 110 32.05 -1.61 -0.99
C ALA A 110 32.64 -0.86 -2.21
N ALA A 111 33.89 -1.15 -2.59
CA ALA A 111 34.62 -0.38 -3.59
C ALA A 111 35.90 -1.04 -4.16
N ALA A 112 35.93 -2.35 -4.40
CA ALA A 112 37.10 -2.95 -5.07
C ALA A 112 37.19 -2.50 -6.54
N ARG A 113 38.34 -1.94 -6.93
CA ARG A 113 38.56 -1.25 -8.22
C ARG A 113 39.88 -1.66 -8.83
N VAL A 114 39.85 -2.17 -10.05
CA VAL A 114 41.06 -2.53 -10.80
C VAL A 114 41.04 -1.84 -12.16
N LEU A 115 42.05 -1.03 -12.44
CA LEU A 115 42.22 -0.38 -13.73
C LEU A 115 43.18 -1.19 -14.61
N VAL A 116 42.76 -1.47 -15.85
CA VAL A 116 43.51 -2.25 -16.84
C VAL A 116 43.75 -1.42 -18.09
N GLU A 117 45.02 -1.08 -18.35
CA GLU A 117 45.46 -0.24 -19.46
C GLU A 117 46.30 -1.07 -20.47
N GLY A 118 46.17 -0.77 -21.77
CA GLY A 118 46.94 -1.45 -22.83
C GLY A 118 46.46 -2.90 -23.09
N GLY A 119 47.38 -3.82 -23.39
CA GLY A 119 47.03 -5.22 -23.65
C GLY A 119 46.16 -5.47 -24.88
N GLY A 120 46.37 -4.68 -25.95
CA GLY A 120 45.63 -4.77 -27.22
C GLY A 120 44.37 -3.89 -27.30
N ALA A 121 43.94 -3.27 -26.21
CA ALA A 121 42.79 -2.35 -26.21
C ALA A 121 43.24 -0.88 -26.15
N THR A 122 42.56 -0.03 -26.90
CA THR A 122 42.86 1.42 -26.98
C THR A 122 42.26 2.24 -25.83
N ALA A 123 41.23 1.73 -25.16
CA ALA A 123 40.63 2.35 -23.98
C ALA A 123 40.99 1.56 -22.71
N PRO A 124 41.28 2.23 -21.57
CA PRO A 124 41.35 1.57 -20.28
C PRO A 124 40.02 0.87 -19.93
N LEU A 125 40.11 -0.25 -19.21
CA LEU A 125 38.96 -0.91 -18.59
C LEU A 125 39.05 -0.75 -17.07
N LEU A 126 38.02 -0.15 -16.47
CA LEU A 126 37.81 -0.15 -15.02
C LEU A 126 36.91 -1.31 -14.63
N LEU A 127 37.45 -2.24 -13.86
CA LEU A 127 36.70 -3.31 -13.21
C LEU A 127 36.25 -2.84 -11.84
N LEU A 128 34.94 -2.94 -11.57
CA LEU A 128 34.34 -2.69 -10.26
C LEU A 128 33.80 -4.01 -9.72
N PHE A 129 34.33 -4.46 -8.57
CA PHE A 129 33.83 -5.63 -7.86
C PHE A 129 33.03 -5.15 -6.63
N ALA A 130 31.72 -5.05 -6.82
CA ALA A 130 30.80 -4.54 -5.82
C ALA A 130 30.16 -5.70 -5.05
N ASP A 131 30.05 -5.60 -3.74
CA ASP A 131 29.16 -6.49 -3.01
C ASP A 131 27.68 -6.18 -3.27
N ASP A 132 26.77 -7.04 -2.79
CA ASP A 132 25.34 -6.88 -3.01
C ASP A 132 24.77 -5.55 -2.44
N GLU A 133 25.34 -5.00 -1.35
CA GLU A 133 24.90 -3.70 -0.82
C GLU A 133 25.38 -2.55 -1.72
N ALA A 134 26.64 -2.60 -2.17
CA ALA A 134 27.23 -1.58 -3.02
C ALA A 134 26.66 -1.59 -4.43
N SER A 135 26.37 -2.77 -4.98
CA SER A 135 25.78 -2.93 -6.31
C SER A 135 24.37 -2.37 -6.38
N ALA A 136 23.57 -2.54 -5.31
CA ALA A 136 22.24 -1.92 -5.17
C ALA A 136 22.27 -0.37 -5.12
N ARG A 137 23.46 0.25 -5.05
CA ARG A 137 23.66 1.71 -5.08
C ARG A 137 24.34 2.21 -6.36
N LEU A 138 24.45 1.36 -7.38
CA LEU A 138 24.96 1.73 -8.70
C LEU A 138 23.81 1.97 -9.68
N TRP A 139 23.80 3.18 -10.26
CA TRP A 139 22.76 3.64 -11.16
C TRP A 139 23.36 3.97 -12.51
N ARG A 140 22.94 3.26 -13.56
CA ARG A 140 23.30 3.58 -14.95
C ARG A 140 22.19 4.39 -15.61
N TYR A 141 22.58 5.44 -16.32
CA TYR A 141 21.71 6.21 -17.21
C TYR A 141 22.40 6.42 -18.55
N ASP A 142 21.68 6.19 -19.64
CA ASP A 142 22.14 6.55 -20.97
C ASP A 142 21.55 7.92 -21.34
N THR A 143 22.42 8.86 -21.70
CA THR A 143 22.03 10.22 -22.11
C THR A 143 22.42 10.45 -23.58
N PRO A 144 21.84 11.45 -24.27
CA PRO A 144 22.26 11.79 -25.64
C PRO A 144 23.77 12.12 -25.76
N SER A 145 24.42 12.51 -24.66
CA SER A 145 25.85 12.81 -24.62
C SER A 145 26.73 11.61 -24.21
N GLY A 146 26.12 10.46 -23.94
CA GLY A 146 26.80 9.24 -23.49
C GLY A 146 26.29 8.71 -22.16
N SER A 147 26.81 7.55 -21.75
CA SER A 147 26.40 6.89 -20.51
C SER A 147 26.99 7.55 -19.27
N VAL A 148 26.20 7.54 -18.19
CA VAL A 148 26.56 7.98 -16.84
C VAL A 148 26.40 6.80 -15.90
N LEU A 149 27.40 6.54 -15.05
CA LEU A 149 27.28 5.66 -13.90
C LEU A 149 27.39 6.49 -12.62
N VAL A 150 26.43 6.34 -11.72
CA VAL A 150 26.39 7.03 -10.43
C VAL A 150 26.41 6.00 -9.31
N ARG A 151 27.27 6.21 -8.31
CA ARG A 151 27.33 5.41 -7.09
C ARG A 151 26.90 6.25 -5.88
N GLY A 152 26.07 5.66 -5.02
CA GLY A 152 25.88 6.11 -3.63
C GLY A 152 24.47 6.50 -3.17
N PRO A 153 23.67 7.31 -3.89
CA PRO A 153 22.34 7.70 -3.41
C PRO A 153 21.40 6.49 -3.33
N ALA A 154 20.38 6.59 -2.48
CA ALA A 154 19.42 5.51 -2.26
C ALA A 154 18.57 5.24 -3.50
N LEU A 155 18.30 6.29 -4.28
CA LEU A 155 17.64 6.24 -5.60
C LEU A 155 18.22 7.34 -6.48
N LEU A 156 18.51 7.01 -7.74
CA LEU A 156 18.68 8.01 -8.80
C LEU A 156 17.45 7.96 -9.71
N ARG A 157 16.82 9.10 -9.95
CA ARG A 157 15.60 9.21 -10.78
C ARG A 157 15.90 9.70 -12.18
N THR A 158 16.81 10.66 -12.31
CA THR A 158 17.20 11.22 -13.60
C THR A 158 18.68 11.59 -13.62
N ALA A 159 19.28 11.47 -14.80
CA ALA A 159 20.57 12.05 -15.12
C ALA A 159 20.48 12.72 -16.50
N THR A 160 20.84 14.00 -16.57
CA THR A 160 20.88 14.75 -17.85
C THR A 160 22.20 15.47 -17.96
N VAL A 161 22.79 15.49 -19.15
CA VAL A 161 24.04 16.21 -19.42
C VAL A 161 23.71 17.49 -20.18
N ARG A 162 24.22 18.63 -19.69
CA ARG A 162 24.09 19.94 -20.31
C ARG A 162 25.46 20.61 -20.34
N GLY A 163 26.04 20.75 -21.53
CA GLY A 163 27.42 21.24 -21.67
C GLY A 163 28.40 20.38 -20.89
N THR A 164 29.12 20.97 -19.93
CA THR A 164 30.12 20.30 -19.08
C THR A 164 29.55 19.82 -17.73
N THR A 165 28.23 19.85 -17.55
CA THR A 165 27.58 19.54 -16.27
C THR A 165 26.63 18.35 -16.39
N VAL A 166 26.71 17.42 -15.42
CA VAL A 166 25.68 16.40 -15.22
C VAL A 166 24.71 16.82 -14.12
N HIS A 167 23.44 16.92 -14.47
CA HIS A 167 22.34 17.22 -13.56
C HIS A 167 21.66 15.91 -13.15
N LEU A 168 21.78 15.61 -11.86
CA LEU A 168 21.23 14.44 -11.20
C LEU A 168 20.05 14.86 -10.33
N ALA A 169 18.98 14.06 -10.35
CA ALA A 169 17.91 14.15 -9.36
C ALA A 169 17.58 12.77 -8.80
N GLY A 170 17.32 12.70 -7.50
CA GLY A 170 17.06 11.46 -6.80
C GLY A 170 16.94 11.66 -5.30
N ASP A 171 17.10 10.56 -4.56
CA ASP A 171 16.72 10.50 -3.16
C ASP A 171 17.86 10.02 -2.25
N THR A 172 17.97 10.66 -1.08
CA THR A 172 18.85 10.26 0.02
C THR A 172 18.05 10.03 1.30
N VAL A 173 18.12 8.81 1.85
CA VAL A 173 17.45 8.46 3.12
C VAL A 173 18.36 8.78 4.31
N LYS A 174 19.64 8.42 4.18
CA LYS A 174 20.75 8.74 5.09
C LYS A 174 21.82 9.51 4.32
N ASP A 175 22.80 10.07 5.03
CA ASP A 175 23.96 10.67 4.39
C ASP A 175 24.59 9.68 3.40
N ALA A 176 24.87 10.12 2.17
CA ALA A 176 25.28 9.24 1.08
C ALA A 176 26.54 9.78 0.40
N ASP A 177 27.46 8.89 0.06
CA ASP A 177 28.51 9.23 -0.89
C ASP A 177 27.87 9.56 -2.25
N LEU A 178 28.57 10.36 -3.06
CA LEU A 178 28.21 10.56 -4.46
C LEU A 178 29.48 10.47 -5.31
N GLU A 179 29.45 9.57 -6.28
CA GLU A 179 30.53 9.40 -7.25
C GLU A 179 29.94 9.17 -8.64
N VAL A 180 30.48 9.86 -9.64
CA VAL A 180 29.90 9.91 -10.98
C VAL A 180 30.97 9.67 -12.04
N TRP A 181 30.81 8.61 -12.82
CA TRP A 181 31.50 8.44 -14.08
C TRP A 181 30.63 9.02 -15.19
N ALA A 182 31.04 10.18 -15.72
CA ALA A 182 30.28 10.93 -16.69
C ALA A 182 30.90 10.84 -18.10
N PRO A 183 30.14 11.20 -19.16
CA PRO A 183 30.69 11.34 -20.50
C PRO A 183 31.87 12.31 -20.58
N ARG A 184 32.63 12.19 -21.67
CA ARG A 184 33.82 13.01 -21.90
C ARG A 184 33.47 14.49 -21.94
N GLY A 185 34.25 15.32 -21.26
CA GLY A 185 34.07 16.78 -21.23
C GLY A 185 33.20 17.27 -20.06
N VAL A 186 32.57 16.37 -19.30
CA VAL A 186 31.88 16.73 -18.06
C VAL A 186 32.88 16.95 -16.93
N SER A 187 32.75 18.08 -16.24
CA SER A 187 33.57 18.49 -15.09
C SER A 187 32.74 18.75 -13.84
N ASP A 188 31.44 19.00 -13.99
CA ASP A 188 30.59 19.51 -12.92
C ASP A 188 29.41 18.59 -12.64
N VAL A 189 29.01 18.53 -11.37
CA VAL A 189 27.87 17.71 -10.91
C VAL A 189 26.88 18.60 -10.17
N VAL A 190 25.61 18.48 -10.53
CA VAL A 190 24.48 19.07 -9.81
C VAL A 190 23.63 17.94 -9.25
N TRP A 191 23.29 18.00 -7.96
CA TRP A 191 22.37 17.08 -7.28
C TRP A 191 21.16 17.83 -6.76
N ASN A 192 19.95 17.41 -7.14
CA ASN A 192 18.69 18.05 -6.72
C ASN A 192 18.73 19.59 -6.84
N ARG A 193 19.19 20.08 -8.01
CA ARG A 193 19.36 21.50 -8.37
C ARG A 193 20.45 22.26 -7.60
N ARG A 194 21.24 21.60 -6.76
CA ARG A 194 22.37 22.20 -6.03
C ARG A 194 23.70 21.73 -6.60
N THR A 195 24.62 22.66 -6.85
CA THR A 195 25.98 22.33 -7.27
C THR A 195 26.69 21.52 -6.18
N VAL A 196 27.29 20.40 -6.58
CA VAL A 196 28.08 19.55 -5.70
C VAL A 196 29.55 19.79 -6.00
N ARG A 197 30.31 20.21 -5.00
CA ARG A 197 31.77 20.28 -5.14
C ARG A 197 32.33 18.86 -5.26
N THR A 198 32.99 18.58 -6.37
CA THR A 198 33.61 17.28 -6.65
C THR A 198 35.13 17.40 -6.79
N ARG A 199 35.80 16.24 -6.78
CA ARG A 199 37.19 16.08 -7.20
C ARG A 199 37.29 14.91 -8.17
N ALA A 200 38.17 15.02 -9.16
CA ALA A 200 38.51 13.89 -10.01
C ALA A 200 39.19 12.78 -9.20
N THR A 201 38.91 11.53 -9.52
CA THR A 201 39.52 10.35 -8.88
C THR A 201 40.46 9.62 -9.83
N ALA A 202 41.31 8.75 -9.28
CA ALA A 202 42.16 7.86 -10.09
C ALA A 202 41.35 6.84 -10.92
N SER A 203 40.08 6.58 -10.59
CA SER A 203 39.17 5.76 -11.39
C SER A 203 38.44 6.55 -12.49
N GLY A 204 38.84 7.79 -12.78
CA GLY A 204 38.26 8.62 -13.84
C GLY A 204 36.82 9.08 -13.58
N SER A 205 36.43 9.17 -12.30
CA SER A 205 35.12 9.69 -11.86
C SER A 205 35.25 11.06 -11.19
N LEU A 206 34.11 11.71 -10.99
CA LEU A 206 33.95 12.87 -10.13
C LEU A 206 33.33 12.42 -8.80
N ARG A 207 34.06 12.55 -7.69
CA ARG A 207 33.58 12.20 -6.34
C ARG A 207 33.27 13.47 -5.55
N ALA A 208 32.09 13.51 -4.92
CA ALA A 208 31.72 14.61 -4.04
C ALA A 208 32.71 14.73 -2.86
N VAL A 209 33.10 15.96 -2.53
CA VAL A 209 34.02 16.25 -1.43
C VAL A 209 33.33 16.10 -0.07
N ARG A 210 32.00 16.25 -0.03
CA ARG A 210 31.15 16.01 1.14
C ARG A 210 30.05 15.03 0.74
N ARG A 211 29.59 14.23 1.72
CA ARG A 211 28.42 13.37 1.54
C ARG A 211 27.19 14.23 1.27
N LEU A 212 26.30 13.72 0.44
CA LEU A 212 24.95 14.26 0.28
C LEU A 212 24.21 14.09 1.61
N PRO A 213 23.48 15.11 2.08
CA PRO A 213 22.72 15.00 3.32
C PRO A 213 21.59 13.98 3.19
N GLY A 214 21.31 13.23 4.25
CA GLY A 214 20.11 12.40 4.38
C GLY A 214 18.84 13.21 4.60
N ALA A 215 17.73 12.49 4.76
CA ALA A 215 16.43 13.11 5.01
C ALA A 215 16.37 13.77 6.41
N PRO A 216 16.08 15.08 6.52
CA PRO A 216 15.93 15.74 7.81
C PRO A 216 14.75 15.17 8.60
N LYS A 217 14.71 15.45 9.91
CA LYS A 217 13.65 14.95 10.79
C LYS A 217 12.28 15.49 10.35
N VAL A 218 11.29 14.59 10.27
CA VAL A 218 9.88 14.93 10.09
C VAL A 218 9.18 14.79 11.44
N THR A 219 8.51 15.84 11.88
CA THR A 219 7.70 15.86 13.11
C THR A 219 6.22 15.79 12.73
N LEU A 220 5.49 14.86 13.34
CA LEU A 220 4.06 14.68 13.12
C LEU A 220 3.27 15.29 14.29
N PRO A 221 2.17 16.01 14.02
CA PRO A 221 1.32 16.53 15.08
C PRO A 221 0.52 15.41 15.76
N ALA A 222 0.17 15.62 17.02
CA ALA A 222 -0.85 14.82 17.68
C ALA A 222 -2.23 15.13 17.07
N LEU A 223 -3.07 14.10 16.92
CA LEU A 223 -4.45 14.25 16.46
C LEU A 223 -5.35 14.55 17.65
N THR A 224 -5.61 15.84 17.90
CA THR A 224 -6.37 16.33 19.07
C THR A 224 -7.60 17.12 18.63
N GLY A 225 -8.41 17.62 19.56
CA GLY A 225 -9.56 18.50 19.24
C GLY A 225 -10.68 17.77 18.49
N TRP A 226 -10.88 16.49 18.79
CA TRP A 226 -11.92 15.69 18.15
C TRP A 226 -13.32 16.17 18.53
N ARG A 227 -14.21 16.10 17.55
CA ARG A 227 -15.65 16.28 17.73
C ARG A 227 -16.39 15.05 17.27
N ARG A 228 -17.56 14.79 17.84
CA ARG A 228 -18.36 13.62 17.50
C ARG A 228 -19.83 13.91 17.29
N GLN A 229 -20.47 13.08 16.47
CA GLN A 229 -21.92 13.03 16.33
C GLN A 229 -22.36 11.58 16.15
N ALA A 230 -23.33 11.15 16.96
CA ALA A 230 -24.01 9.90 16.68
C ALA A 230 -24.84 10.07 15.40
N GLU A 231 -24.69 9.14 14.46
CA GLU A 231 -25.67 8.94 13.40
C GLU A 231 -26.44 7.66 13.70
N ASN A 232 -27.67 7.62 13.25
CA ASN A 232 -28.52 6.50 12.87
C ASN A 232 -29.98 6.97 12.92
N PRO A 233 -30.33 8.19 12.41
CA PRO A 233 -31.72 8.68 12.50
C PRO A 233 -32.71 7.71 11.83
N GLU A 234 -32.26 6.92 10.86
CA GLU A 234 -32.99 5.84 10.21
C GLU A 234 -33.51 4.76 11.17
N SER A 235 -33.00 4.66 12.39
CA SER A 235 -33.53 3.72 13.37
C SER A 235 -34.83 4.19 14.00
N ALA A 236 -35.10 5.50 14.07
CA ALA A 236 -36.25 6.05 14.78
C ALA A 236 -37.58 5.70 14.10
N ALA A 237 -38.63 5.51 14.89
CA ALA A 237 -39.97 5.18 14.38
C ALA A 237 -40.50 6.26 13.42
N ASP A 238 -40.33 7.52 13.79
CA ASP A 238 -40.82 8.72 13.10
C ASP A 238 -39.89 9.24 11.99
N PHE A 239 -38.79 8.54 11.69
CA PHE A 239 -37.91 8.93 10.60
C PHE A 239 -38.64 8.89 9.26
N ASP A 240 -38.62 10.03 8.56
CA ASP A 240 -39.19 10.17 7.22
C ASP A 240 -38.27 9.53 6.17
N ASP A 241 -38.69 8.38 5.66
CA ASP A 241 -38.07 7.68 4.55
C ASP A 241 -38.92 7.76 3.27
N SER A 242 -39.84 8.73 3.17
CA SER A 242 -40.73 8.93 2.02
C SER A 242 -39.99 9.01 0.68
N ALA A 243 -38.74 9.49 0.69
CA ALA A 243 -37.87 9.59 -0.48
C ALA A 243 -37.07 8.30 -0.79
N TRP A 244 -37.09 7.28 0.08
CA TRP A 244 -36.35 6.04 -0.14
C TRP A 244 -37.00 5.19 -1.22
N ARG A 245 -36.19 4.32 -1.84
CA ARG A 245 -36.67 3.37 -2.83
C ARG A 245 -37.57 2.35 -2.15
N THR A 246 -38.77 2.15 -2.68
CA THR A 246 -39.62 1.01 -2.30
C THR A 246 -38.97 -0.30 -2.75
N ALA A 247 -38.93 -1.30 -1.88
CA ALA A 247 -38.47 -2.64 -2.22
C ALA A 247 -39.66 -3.52 -2.61
N ASP A 248 -40.04 -3.45 -3.89
CA ASP A 248 -41.23 -4.07 -4.48
C ASP A 248 -40.94 -5.08 -5.59
N ARG A 249 -39.66 -5.33 -5.89
CA ARG A 249 -39.28 -6.30 -6.93
C ARG A 249 -39.55 -7.72 -6.47
N THR A 250 -40.01 -8.56 -7.38
CA THR A 250 -40.33 -9.99 -7.12
C THR A 250 -39.35 -10.96 -7.80
N SER A 251 -38.39 -10.45 -8.57
CA SER A 251 -37.38 -11.24 -9.29
C SER A 251 -36.03 -10.53 -9.29
N SER A 252 -34.94 -11.29 -9.33
CA SER A 252 -33.56 -10.80 -9.39
C SER A 252 -32.75 -11.59 -10.42
N TYR A 253 -31.70 -10.97 -10.96
CA TYR A 253 -30.66 -11.63 -11.77
C TYR A 253 -29.50 -12.18 -10.94
N SER A 254 -29.58 -12.06 -9.61
CA SER A 254 -28.61 -12.60 -8.67
C SER A 254 -28.57 -14.13 -8.69
N THR A 255 -27.41 -14.71 -8.36
CA THR A 255 -27.28 -16.15 -8.07
C THR A 255 -27.82 -16.53 -6.69
N THR A 256 -28.16 -15.54 -5.85
CA THR A 256 -28.79 -15.75 -4.54
C THR A 256 -30.29 -16.01 -4.72
N PRO A 257 -30.83 -17.12 -4.17
CA PRO A 257 -32.26 -17.40 -4.27
C PRO A 257 -33.13 -16.31 -3.63
N VAL A 258 -34.21 -15.94 -4.33
CA VAL A 258 -35.25 -15.05 -3.80
C VAL A 258 -36.28 -15.90 -3.06
N PRO A 259 -36.60 -15.61 -1.78
CA PRO A 259 -37.64 -16.33 -1.05
C PRO A 259 -39.03 -16.16 -1.69
N THR A 260 -39.82 -17.22 -1.70
CA THR A 260 -41.20 -17.18 -2.20
C THR A 260 -42.08 -16.27 -1.32
N GLY A 261 -42.86 -15.38 -1.93
CA GLY A 261 -43.90 -14.61 -1.25
C GLY A 261 -43.44 -13.30 -0.60
N GLY A 262 -42.16 -12.94 -0.67
CA GLY A 262 -41.62 -11.65 -0.21
C GLY A 262 -40.92 -10.87 -1.33
N PRO A 263 -40.65 -9.56 -1.14
CA PRO A 263 -39.89 -8.79 -2.11
C PRO A 263 -38.40 -9.20 -2.11
N VAL A 264 -37.73 -8.95 -3.23
CA VAL A 264 -36.27 -8.94 -3.32
C VAL A 264 -35.74 -7.85 -2.39
N LEU A 265 -34.79 -8.19 -1.54
CA LEU A 265 -34.11 -7.25 -0.65
C LEU A 265 -32.62 -7.07 -0.98
N PHE A 266 -32.15 -7.61 -2.10
CA PHE A 266 -30.76 -7.44 -2.53
C PHE A 266 -30.49 -6.00 -2.96
N SER A 267 -29.44 -5.40 -2.44
CA SER A 267 -29.14 -3.98 -2.64
C SER A 267 -28.88 -3.61 -4.10
N ASP A 268 -28.21 -4.48 -4.85
CA ASP A 268 -27.82 -4.20 -6.25
C ASP A 268 -29.02 -4.11 -7.18
N ASP A 269 -30.08 -4.88 -6.89
CA ASP A 269 -31.33 -4.76 -7.62
C ASP A 269 -31.89 -3.34 -7.52
N TYR A 270 -31.67 -2.63 -6.41
CA TYR A 270 -32.15 -1.26 -6.23
C TYR A 270 -31.14 -0.17 -6.64
N GLY A 271 -29.99 -0.57 -7.21
CA GLY A 271 -28.94 0.33 -7.68
C GLY A 271 -27.96 0.77 -6.58
N PHE A 272 -27.85 -0.01 -5.50
CA PHE A 272 -26.96 0.26 -4.37
C PHE A 272 -25.85 -0.80 -4.28
N HIS A 273 -24.66 -0.44 -4.74
CA HIS A 273 -23.55 -1.34 -5.00
C HIS A 273 -22.42 -1.25 -3.96
N TYR A 274 -22.35 -0.16 -3.20
CA TYR A 274 -21.17 0.11 -2.36
C TYR A 274 -21.52 0.44 -0.89
N GLY A 275 -20.68 -0.06 0.02
CA GLY A 275 -20.76 0.19 1.45
C GLY A 275 -22.06 -0.25 2.13
N ASP A 276 -22.40 0.42 3.23
CA ASP A 276 -23.56 0.12 4.05
C ASP A 276 -24.89 0.38 3.33
N VAL A 277 -25.92 -0.39 3.68
CA VAL A 277 -27.29 -0.21 3.16
C VAL A 277 -28.29 -0.30 4.32
N TRP A 278 -29.28 0.59 4.29
CA TRP A 278 -30.38 0.60 5.24
C TRP A 278 -31.65 -0.01 4.64
N TYR A 279 -32.40 -0.69 5.49
CA TYR A 279 -33.74 -1.19 5.22
C TYR A 279 -34.70 -0.69 6.29
N ARG A 280 -35.92 -0.32 5.89
CA ARG A 280 -37.02 0.00 6.79
C ARG A 280 -38.27 -0.79 6.39
N GLY A 281 -38.69 -1.69 7.26
CA GLY A 281 -39.89 -2.51 7.10
C GLY A 281 -41.00 -1.99 8.00
N ARG A 282 -42.10 -1.54 7.40
CA ARG A 282 -43.30 -1.10 8.14
C ARG A 282 -44.34 -2.20 8.19
N PHE A 283 -44.91 -2.40 9.37
CA PHE A 283 -45.96 -3.38 9.61
C PHE A 283 -46.90 -2.90 10.70
N GLU A 284 -48.13 -3.42 10.72
CA GLU A 284 -49.09 -3.16 11.80
C GLU A 284 -48.93 -4.18 12.93
N GLY A 285 -49.03 -3.71 14.16
CA GLY A 285 -49.02 -4.53 15.38
C GLY A 285 -50.26 -5.41 15.52
N GLY A 286 -50.23 -6.31 16.52
CA GLY A 286 -51.35 -7.23 16.81
C GLY A 286 -51.08 -8.71 16.53
N SER A 287 -49.90 -9.05 16.00
CA SER A 287 -49.41 -10.43 15.91
C SER A 287 -48.16 -10.60 16.79
N VAL A 288 -48.20 -11.54 17.74
CA VAL A 288 -47.11 -11.76 18.70
C VAL A 288 -45.98 -12.53 18.02
N ALA A 289 -44.94 -11.82 17.58
CA ALA A 289 -43.69 -12.46 17.18
C ALA A 289 -42.81 -12.64 18.42
N ASP A 290 -42.31 -13.85 18.67
CA ASP A 290 -41.37 -14.10 19.78
C ASP A 290 -39.96 -13.59 19.41
N THR A 291 -39.61 -13.73 18.13
CA THR A 291 -38.32 -13.34 17.58
C THR A 291 -38.47 -12.89 16.13
N VAL A 292 -37.53 -12.08 15.65
CA VAL A 292 -37.37 -11.77 14.24
C VAL A 292 -36.02 -12.29 13.75
N SER A 293 -36.06 -13.03 12.65
CA SER A 293 -34.89 -13.60 12.00
C SER A 293 -34.58 -12.87 10.70
N PHE A 294 -33.32 -12.45 10.53
CA PHE A 294 -32.80 -11.76 9.35
C PHE A 294 -31.78 -12.64 8.67
N SER A 295 -32.09 -13.17 7.49
CA SER A 295 -31.08 -13.76 6.63
C SER A 295 -30.47 -12.68 5.75
N TYR A 296 -29.14 -12.67 5.65
CA TYR A 296 -28.43 -11.59 4.98
C TYR A 296 -27.10 -12.08 4.39
N VAL A 297 -26.63 -11.37 3.36
CA VAL A 297 -25.46 -11.69 2.56
C VAL A 297 -24.55 -10.47 2.49
N THR A 298 -23.28 -10.60 2.85
CA THR A 298 -22.37 -9.43 2.95
C THR A 298 -21.00 -9.64 2.36
N GLY A 299 -20.60 -10.87 2.03
CA GLY A 299 -19.17 -11.20 1.91
C GLY A 299 -18.51 -11.34 3.29
N THR A 300 -17.20 -11.61 3.30
CA THR A 300 -16.42 -11.90 4.53
C THR A 300 -16.55 -10.78 5.55
N GLN A 301 -16.66 -11.09 6.84
CA GLN A 301 -16.62 -10.08 7.90
C GLN A 301 -17.68 -8.97 7.78
N GLY A 302 -18.79 -9.06 7.03
CA GLY A 302 -19.85 -8.06 7.12
C GLY A 302 -20.58 -8.06 8.48
N LEU A 303 -21.51 -7.13 8.68
CA LEU A 303 -22.35 -7.11 9.88
C LEU A 303 -23.78 -6.66 9.58
N LEU A 304 -24.68 -6.95 10.51
CA LEU A 304 -26.07 -6.50 10.54
C LEU A 304 -26.37 -5.92 11.91
N MET A 305 -27.01 -4.75 11.96
CA MET A 305 -27.56 -4.14 13.17
C MET A 305 -29.06 -3.92 12.96
N ALA A 306 -29.89 -4.26 13.95
CA ALA A 306 -31.34 -4.11 13.86
C ALA A 306 -31.92 -3.29 15.01
N TRP A 307 -33.00 -2.58 14.72
CA TRP A 307 -33.79 -1.80 15.67
C TRP A 307 -35.29 -2.01 15.42
N LEU A 308 -36.08 -1.96 16.49
CA LEU A 308 -37.54 -1.84 16.45
C LEU A 308 -37.92 -0.51 17.07
N ASP A 309 -38.58 0.36 16.31
CA ASP A 309 -39.06 1.68 16.76
C ASP A 309 -37.98 2.53 17.46
N GLY A 310 -36.74 2.46 16.97
CA GLY A 310 -35.58 3.18 17.52
C GLY A 310 -34.82 2.42 18.61
N LYS A 311 -35.34 1.32 19.14
CA LYS A 311 -34.69 0.52 20.18
C LYS A 311 -33.81 -0.57 19.57
N PRO A 312 -32.54 -0.70 19.99
CA PRO A 312 -31.64 -1.74 19.47
C PRO A 312 -32.15 -3.15 19.79
N LEU A 313 -32.29 -4.00 18.77
CA LEU A 313 -32.55 -5.44 18.91
C LEU A 313 -31.25 -6.24 19.06
N GLY A 314 -30.19 -5.79 18.39
CA GLY A 314 -28.87 -6.39 18.46
C GLY A 314 -28.07 -6.30 17.17
N THR A 315 -26.86 -6.82 17.23
CA THR A 315 -25.91 -6.88 16.12
C THR A 315 -25.47 -8.32 15.88
N HIS A 316 -25.36 -8.71 14.62
CA HIS A 316 -24.73 -9.97 14.21
C HIS A 316 -23.53 -9.68 13.31
N ARG A 317 -22.40 -10.32 13.60
CA ARG A 317 -21.15 -10.21 12.83
C ARG A 317 -20.95 -11.49 12.03
N MET A 318 -20.54 -11.36 10.78
CA MET A 318 -20.02 -12.53 10.06
C MET A 318 -18.77 -13.04 10.77
N PRO A 319 -18.57 -14.38 10.82
CA PRO A 319 -17.39 -14.96 11.45
C PRO A 319 -16.12 -14.53 10.74
N VAL A 320 -15.01 -14.51 11.48
CA VAL A 320 -13.67 -14.26 10.95
C VAL A 320 -13.24 -15.48 10.13
N PRO A 321 -12.80 -15.31 8.86
CA PRO A 321 -12.31 -16.43 8.07
C PRO A 321 -11.08 -17.10 8.69
N ASP A 322 -11.07 -18.42 8.66
CA ASP A 322 -9.92 -19.25 9.01
C ASP A 322 -9.21 -19.79 7.74
N LYS A 323 -8.17 -20.60 7.91
CA LYS A 323 -7.43 -21.21 6.78
C LYS A 323 -8.32 -22.04 5.85
N LYS A 324 -9.45 -22.59 6.33
CA LYS A 324 -10.36 -23.42 5.54
C LYS A 324 -11.39 -22.58 4.79
N THR A 325 -11.72 -21.41 5.30
CA THR A 325 -12.83 -20.58 4.81
C THR A 325 -12.38 -19.27 4.15
N VAL A 326 -11.08 -18.93 4.17
CA VAL A 326 -10.53 -17.73 3.53
C VAL A 326 -10.84 -17.63 2.03
N ARG A 327 -11.10 -18.75 1.34
CA ARG A 327 -11.47 -18.80 -0.09
C ARG A 327 -12.96 -19.04 -0.35
N LYS A 328 -13.83 -18.90 0.67
CA LYS A 328 -15.27 -19.18 0.54
C LYS A 328 -15.99 -18.23 -0.42
N GLY A 329 -15.47 -17.02 -0.62
CA GLY A 329 -16.13 -15.97 -1.41
C GLY A 329 -17.28 -15.39 -0.60
N THR A 330 -18.51 -15.54 -1.10
CA THR A 330 -19.72 -15.00 -0.50
C THR A 330 -20.08 -15.66 0.84
N TRP A 331 -20.45 -14.82 1.81
CA TRP A 331 -20.92 -15.24 3.14
C TRP A 331 -22.33 -14.78 3.38
N SER A 332 -23.13 -15.70 3.92
CA SER A 332 -24.48 -15.48 4.42
C SER A 332 -24.63 -16.05 5.83
N ALA A 333 -25.57 -15.48 6.59
CA ALA A 333 -25.96 -15.96 7.91
C ALA A 333 -27.42 -15.57 8.19
N THR A 334 -27.97 -16.14 9.26
CA THR A 334 -29.26 -15.74 9.82
C THR A 334 -29.06 -15.23 11.25
N ALA A 335 -29.44 -13.99 11.50
CA ALA A 335 -29.42 -13.38 12.83
C ALA A 335 -30.83 -13.39 13.41
N THR A 336 -31.01 -13.94 14.61
CA THR A 336 -32.32 -13.98 15.29
C THR A 336 -32.26 -13.15 16.55
N PHE A 337 -33.18 -12.19 16.69
CA PHE A 337 -33.28 -11.33 17.87
C PHE A 337 -34.64 -11.50 18.55
N PRO A 338 -34.69 -11.51 19.89
CA PRO A 338 -35.95 -11.46 20.61
C PRO A 338 -36.65 -10.14 20.31
N VAL A 339 -37.97 -10.20 20.17
CA VAL A 339 -38.80 -9.01 20.21
C VAL A 339 -39.52 -9.04 21.54
N GLU A 340 -39.35 -8.02 22.37
CA GLU A 340 -40.09 -7.98 23.63
C GLU A 340 -41.58 -7.94 23.30
N VAL A 341 -42.33 -8.96 23.75
CA VAL A 341 -43.75 -9.19 23.39
C VAL A 341 -44.58 -7.89 23.46
N ARG A 342 -44.33 -7.05 24.47
CA ARG A 342 -45.00 -5.75 24.66
C ARG A 342 -44.86 -4.80 23.47
N GLU A 343 -43.73 -4.82 22.78
CA GLU A 343 -43.45 -3.91 21.66
C GLU A 343 -44.23 -4.25 20.38
N THR A 344 -44.83 -5.45 20.27
CA THR A 344 -45.61 -5.87 19.08
C THR A 344 -47.10 -6.10 19.37
N THR A 345 -47.47 -6.14 20.66
CA THR A 345 -48.86 -6.31 21.10
C THR A 345 -49.65 -5.02 21.11
N ASP A 346 -48.97 -3.88 21.10
CA ASP A 346 -49.64 -2.58 21.00
C ASP A 346 -50.26 -2.44 19.61
N ALA A 347 -51.54 -2.08 19.56
CA ALA A 347 -52.21 -1.82 18.30
C ALA A 347 -51.61 -0.54 17.69
N GLY A 348 -50.96 -0.65 16.52
CA GLY A 348 -50.42 0.49 15.80
C GLY A 348 -49.27 0.15 14.86
N PRO A 349 -48.75 1.16 14.14
CA PRO A 349 -47.68 0.98 13.18
C PRO A 349 -46.32 0.82 13.88
N HIS A 350 -45.56 -0.18 13.43
CA HIS A 350 -44.19 -0.44 13.86
C HIS A 350 -43.21 -0.32 12.70
N VAL A 351 -41.97 0.02 13.02
CA VAL A 351 -40.88 0.10 12.06
C VAL A 351 -39.69 -0.73 12.51
N LEU A 352 -39.33 -1.68 11.65
CA LEU A 352 -38.10 -2.43 11.74
C LEU A 352 -37.03 -1.77 10.88
N ALA A 353 -35.99 -1.24 11.51
CA ALA A 353 -34.86 -0.63 10.82
C ALA A 353 -33.64 -1.56 10.88
N VAL A 354 -32.99 -1.78 9.74
CA VAL A 354 -31.84 -2.68 9.63
C VAL A 354 -30.72 -2.01 8.85
N LEU A 355 -29.54 -1.96 9.45
CA LEU A 355 -28.30 -1.56 8.78
C LEU A 355 -27.51 -2.81 8.44
N VAL A 356 -27.18 -3.00 7.16
CA VAL A 356 -26.29 -4.08 6.72
C VAL A 356 -25.00 -3.47 6.19
N ARG A 357 -23.88 -3.76 6.87
CA ARG A 357 -22.55 -3.48 6.34
C ARG A 357 -22.13 -4.62 5.42
N ARG A 358 -22.17 -4.33 4.13
CA ARG A 358 -21.73 -5.23 3.07
C ARG A 358 -20.23 -5.00 2.83
N MET A 359 -19.53 -6.06 2.49
CA MET A 359 -18.20 -6.01 1.88
C MET A 359 -18.32 -6.18 0.36
N GLN A 360 -17.19 -6.04 -0.33
CA GLN A 360 -17.14 -6.08 -1.79
C GLN A 360 -17.70 -7.38 -2.39
N HIS A 361 -18.07 -7.30 -3.66
CA HIS A 361 -18.40 -8.47 -4.47
C HIS A 361 -17.19 -9.38 -4.64
N ASP A 362 -17.48 -10.66 -4.81
CA ASP A 362 -16.44 -11.64 -5.12
C ASP A 362 -15.88 -11.36 -6.52
N GLU A 363 -14.59 -11.63 -6.73
CA GLU A 363 -14.08 -11.81 -8.09
C GLU A 363 -14.72 -13.05 -8.72
N ASP A 364 -14.73 -13.13 -10.05
CA ASP A 364 -15.28 -14.26 -10.80
C ASP A 364 -14.22 -15.03 -11.59
N GLY A 365 -13.10 -15.34 -10.92
CA GLY A 365 -11.99 -16.09 -11.53
C GLY A 365 -12.36 -17.52 -11.96
N LYS A 366 -13.50 -18.04 -11.51
CA LYS A 366 -14.02 -19.38 -11.89
C LYS A 366 -15.10 -19.32 -12.96
N ALA A 367 -15.48 -18.13 -13.44
CA ALA A 367 -16.56 -17.92 -14.40
C ALA A 367 -17.87 -18.63 -13.98
N ASN A 368 -18.20 -18.54 -12.69
CA ASN A 368 -19.38 -19.15 -12.09
C ASN A 368 -20.34 -18.12 -11.50
N ASP A 369 -20.23 -16.86 -11.93
CA ASP A 369 -21.09 -15.75 -11.52
C ASP A 369 -21.06 -15.48 -10.00
N SER A 370 -19.95 -15.78 -9.31
CA SER A 370 -19.78 -15.46 -7.89
C SER A 370 -19.89 -13.96 -7.60
N HIS A 371 -19.46 -13.13 -8.56
CA HIS A 371 -19.60 -11.68 -8.47
C HIS A 371 -21.07 -11.21 -8.45
N LYS A 372 -22.02 -12.01 -8.95
CA LYS A 372 -23.46 -11.71 -8.98
C LYS A 372 -24.21 -12.16 -7.72
N ALA A 373 -23.53 -12.73 -6.73
CA ALA A 373 -24.17 -13.08 -5.47
C ALA A 373 -24.73 -11.82 -4.80
N GLY A 374 -25.98 -11.88 -4.36
CA GLY A 374 -26.68 -10.75 -3.77
C GLY A 374 -25.95 -10.22 -2.54
N ARG A 375 -26.19 -8.95 -2.22
CA ARG A 375 -25.71 -8.32 -0.98
C ARG A 375 -26.86 -7.63 -0.27
N GLY A 376 -26.78 -7.50 1.05
CA GLY A 376 -27.84 -6.95 1.89
C GLY A 376 -28.71 -8.02 2.54
N LEU A 377 -29.97 -7.71 2.83
CA LEU A 377 -30.93 -8.69 3.34
C LEU A 377 -31.35 -9.66 2.24
N SER A 378 -31.53 -10.94 2.59
CA SER A 378 -32.11 -11.95 1.72
C SER A 378 -33.52 -12.37 2.12
N SER A 379 -33.82 -12.37 3.42
CA SER A 379 -35.18 -12.62 3.93
C SER A 379 -35.33 -12.09 5.37
N VAL A 380 -36.57 -11.82 5.75
CA VAL A 380 -36.95 -11.50 7.14
C VAL A 380 -38.15 -12.35 7.53
N THR A 381 -38.07 -13.00 8.69
CA THR A 381 -39.11 -13.88 9.20
C THR A 381 -39.49 -13.46 10.61
N PHE A 382 -40.79 -13.29 10.86
CA PHE A 382 -41.36 -13.07 12.19
C PHE A 382 -41.78 -14.43 12.75
N ASN A 383 -41.05 -14.95 13.73
CA ASN A 383 -41.36 -16.29 14.25
C ASN A 383 -42.55 -16.20 15.23
N GLY A 384 -43.60 -16.97 14.94
CA GLY A 384 -44.88 -16.91 15.69
C GLY A 384 -45.92 -15.97 15.10
N ALA A 385 -45.56 -15.21 14.04
CA ALA A 385 -46.44 -14.24 13.39
C ALA A 385 -46.24 -14.22 11.86
N SER A 386 -47.08 -13.50 11.14
CA SER A 386 -46.92 -13.30 9.68
C SER A 386 -47.48 -11.93 9.26
N PRO A 387 -46.93 -10.83 9.80
CA PRO A 387 -47.40 -9.50 9.43
C PRO A 387 -47.08 -9.20 7.96
N GLU A 388 -47.93 -8.44 7.30
CA GLU A 388 -47.60 -7.84 6.00
C GLU A 388 -46.59 -6.71 6.22
N VAL A 389 -45.45 -6.76 5.53
CA VAL A 389 -44.36 -5.80 5.71
C VAL A 389 -44.07 -5.06 4.41
N SER A 390 -44.20 -3.74 4.46
CA SER A 390 -43.80 -2.85 3.37
C SER A 390 -42.36 -2.38 3.56
N TRP A 391 -41.48 -2.76 2.63
CA TRP A 391 -40.04 -2.48 2.72
C TRP A 391 -39.61 -1.28 1.89
N ARG A 392 -38.69 -0.50 2.47
CA ARG A 392 -37.90 0.53 1.77
C ARG A 392 -36.42 0.31 1.99
N ILE A 393 -35.63 0.72 1.01
CA ILE A 393 -34.18 0.51 0.96
C ILE A 393 -33.45 1.79 0.55
N GLN A 394 -32.31 2.05 1.20
CA GLN A 394 -31.43 3.17 0.88
C GLN A 394 -29.96 2.77 1.09
N GLY A 395 -29.19 2.76 -0.01
CA GLY A 395 -27.73 2.64 0.02
C GLY A 395 -27.04 3.97 -0.22
N GLU A 396 -25.96 3.96 -0.98
CA GLU A 396 -25.16 5.13 -1.29
C GLU A 396 -25.95 6.24 -2.00
N ALA A 397 -25.47 7.49 -1.87
CA ALA A 397 -25.97 8.61 -2.64
C ALA A 397 -25.45 8.54 -4.10
N ALA A 398 -25.87 9.50 -4.93
CA ALA A 398 -25.32 9.64 -6.28
C ALA A 398 -23.78 9.73 -6.24
N PRO A 399 -23.06 9.14 -7.22
CA PRO A 399 -21.61 9.14 -7.25
C PRO A 399 -21.01 10.54 -7.09
N ASP A 400 -19.98 10.66 -6.25
CA ASP A 400 -19.20 11.90 -6.15
C ASP A 400 -18.43 12.09 -7.48
N PRO A 401 -18.63 13.19 -8.22
CA PRO A 401 -17.99 13.37 -9.53
C PRO A 401 -16.47 13.50 -9.46
N VAL A 402 -15.91 13.80 -8.29
CA VAL A 402 -14.46 13.89 -8.06
C VAL A 402 -13.92 12.57 -7.50
N ARG A 403 -14.64 11.96 -6.55
CA ARG A 403 -14.15 10.77 -5.82
C ARG A 403 -14.61 9.43 -6.39
N GLY A 404 -15.55 9.47 -7.32
CA GLY A 404 -16.15 8.30 -7.96
C GLY A 404 -17.20 7.59 -7.12
N PRO A 405 -17.80 6.53 -7.65
CA PRO A 405 -18.92 5.81 -7.02
C PRO A 405 -18.51 4.97 -5.81
N LEU A 406 -17.23 4.60 -5.69
CA LEU A 406 -16.72 3.69 -4.65
C LEU A 406 -16.36 4.37 -3.33
N ASN A 407 -16.29 5.71 -3.32
CA ASN A 407 -15.77 6.42 -2.16
C ASN A 407 -16.70 6.32 -0.95
N ASN A 408 -18.01 6.35 -1.20
CA ASN A 408 -19.04 6.46 -0.18
C ASN A 408 -19.97 5.25 -0.24
N GLY A 409 -20.41 4.81 0.94
CA GLY A 409 -21.53 3.91 1.12
C GLY A 409 -22.82 4.65 1.48
N GLY A 410 -23.75 3.90 2.07
CA GLY A 410 -25.06 4.38 2.47
C GLY A 410 -25.18 4.79 3.94
N LEU A 411 -24.11 5.12 4.66
CA LEU A 411 -24.26 5.72 6.01
C LEU A 411 -24.87 7.12 5.93
N TYR A 412 -25.61 7.55 6.96
CA TYR A 412 -26.27 8.86 6.97
C TYR A 412 -25.26 10.01 6.76
N GLY A 413 -24.15 9.98 7.48
CA GLY A 413 -23.07 10.95 7.39
C GLY A 413 -22.29 10.88 6.07
N GLU A 414 -22.26 9.74 5.40
CA GLU A 414 -21.76 9.64 4.02
C GLU A 414 -22.69 10.40 3.08
N ARG A 415 -23.99 10.11 3.11
CA ARG A 415 -25.01 10.76 2.27
C ARG A 415 -25.14 12.26 2.56
N ASN A 416 -24.80 12.70 3.77
CA ASN A 416 -24.84 14.11 4.20
C ASN A 416 -23.47 14.83 4.16
N GLY A 417 -22.43 14.18 3.65
CA GLY A 417 -21.12 14.80 3.43
C GLY A 417 -20.34 15.13 4.71
N TRP A 418 -20.58 14.42 5.82
CA TRP A 418 -19.88 14.63 7.09
C TRP A 418 -18.37 14.30 6.98
N HIS A 419 -18.00 13.43 6.05
CA HIS A 419 -16.61 13.10 5.72
C HIS A 419 -15.87 14.22 4.96
N LEU A 420 -16.59 15.18 4.37
CA LEU A 420 -16.01 16.18 3.48
C LEU A 420 -15.24 17.27 4.25
N PRO A 421 -14.21 17.87 3.63
CA PRO A 421 -13.60 19.10 4.11
C PRO A 421 -14.64 20.21 4.29
N GLY A 422 -14.43 21.08 5.27
CA GLY A 422 -15.29 22.27 5.48
C GLY A 422 -16.70 21.99 6.00
N PHE A 423 -17.11 20.72 6.21
CA PHE A 423 -18.39 20.44 6.88
C PHE A 423 -18.42 21.09 8.26
N ALA A 424 -19.53 21.76 8.58
CA ALA A 424 -19.73 22.53 9.80
C ALA A 424 -20.06 21.63 11.00
N ASP A 425 -19.02 21.10 11.66
CA ASP A 425 -19.12 20.30 12.88
C ASP A 425 -18.98 21.11 14.18
N GLY A 426 -18.97 22.44 14.12
CA GLY A 426 -18.78 23.28 15.31
C GLY A 426 -19.82 23.04 16.42
N ARG A 427 -21.00 22.51 16.08
CA ARG A 427 -22.07 22.13 17.02
C ARG A 427 -21.92 20.71 17.57
N TRP A 428 -21.01 19.90 17.02
CA TRP A 428 -20.77 18.55 17.50
C TRP A 428 -20.03 18.62 18.85
N PRO A 429 -20.49 17.84 19.86
CA PRO A 429 -19.80 17.71 21.13
C PRO A 429 -18.33 17.33 20.95
N ALA A 430 -17.48 17.85 21.83
CA ALA A 430 -16.09 17.42 21.92
C ALA A 430 -16.01 15.92 22.29
N ALA A 431 -14.93 15.27 21.86
CA ALA A 431 -14.65 13.88 22.14
C ALA A 431 -13.17 13.68 22.40
N ASP A 432 -12.86 12.71 23.25
CA ASP A 432 -11.52 12.20 23.50
C ASP A 432 -11.53 10.67 23.41
N PHE A 433 -10.36 10.05 23.32
CA PHE A 433 -10.21 8.60 23.26
C PHE A 433 -9.20 8.08 24.30
N PRO A 434 -9.33 6.82 24.78
CA PRO A 434 -10.38 5.86 24.49
C PRO A 434 -11.70 6.19 25.20
N ARG A 435 -12.83 5.64 24.71
CA ARG A 435 -14.15 5.82 25.34
C ARG A 435 -14.71 4.52 25.92
N SER A 436 -15.49 4.66 26.98
CA SER A 436 -16.16 3.56 27.70
C SER A 436 -17.64 3.38 27.36
N GLU A 437 -18.21 4.24 26.49
CA GLU A 437 -19.63 4.20 26.11
C GLU A 437 -19.96 2.90 25.35
N ARG A 438 -20.99 2.17 25.79
CA ARG A 438 -21.54 1.01 25.06
C ARG A 438 -22.80 1.45 24.32
N ARG A 439 -22.78 1.39 23.00
CA ARG A 439 -23.95 1.64 22.15
C ARG A 439 -23.89 0.82 20.87
N GLN A 440 -25.05 0.43 20.38
CA GLN A 440 -25.22 -0.03 19.00
C GLN A 440 -25.31 1.20 18.07
N GLY A 441 -24.79 1.08 16.85
CA GLY A 441 -24.94 2.06 15.79
C GLY A 441 -23.63 2.74 15.43
N VAL A 442 -23.73 3.92 14.82
CA VAL A 442 -22.57 4.58 14.20
C VAL A 442 -22.28 5.93 14.84
N THR A 443 -21.01 6.20 15.12
CA THR A 443 -20.54 7.50 15.61
C THR A 443 -19.54 8.07 14.63
N TRP A 444 -19.78 9.29 14.17
CA TRP A 444 -18.78 10.02 13.42
C TRP A 444 -17.87 10.79 14.36
N TYR A 445 -16.58 10.75 14.10
CA TYR A 445 -15.57 11.58 14.75
C TYR A 445 -14.84 12.40 13.70
N ARG A 446 -14.60 13.68 13.96
CA ARG A 446 -13.87 14.58 13.06
C ARG A 446 -12.80 15.35 13.81
N THR A 447 -11.67 15.57 13.16
CA THR A 447 -10.63 16.50 13.59
C THR A 447 -9.93 17.14 12.39
N GLY A 448 -9.32 18.30 12.61
CA GLY A 448 -8.42 18.95 11.67
C GLY A 448 -6.99 18.93 12.19
N PHE A 449 -6.01 18.75 11.30
CA PHE A 449 -4.59 18.82 11.64
C PHE A 449 -3.79 19.48 10.52
N ARG A 450 -2.60 20.01 10.84
CA ARG A 450 -1.72 20.67 9.87
C ARG A 450 -0.35 20.00 9.83
N LEU A 451 0.13 19.72 8.62
CA LEU A 451 1.49 19.24 8.39
C LEU A 451 2.39 20.35 7.83
N THR A 452 3.67 20.27 8.14
CA THR A 452 4.72 21.20 7.69
C THR A 452 5.96 20.43 7.24
N VAL A 453 5.77 19.40 6.41
CA VAL A 453 6.88 18.63 5.84
C VAL A 453 7.70 19.53 4.92
N ASP A 454 9.02 19.47 5.05
CA ASP A 454 9.94 20.24 4.21
C ASP A 454 9.64 20.02 2.70
N PRO A 455 9.63 21.07 1.86
CA PRO A 455 9.49 20.96 0.41
C PRO A 455 10.44 19.98 -0.28
N GLU A 456 11.63 19.77 0.29
CA GLU A 456 12.66 18.88 -0.24
C GLU A 456 12.63 17.48 0.39
N VAL A 457 11.58 17.16 1.16
CA VAL A 457 11.39 15.85 1.76
C VAL A 457 10.13 15.20 1.23
N ASP A 458 10.31 13.97 0.76
CA ASP A 458 9.21 13.02 0.61
C ASP A 458 9.04 12.28 1.94
N ALA A 459 7.88 12.46 2.57
CA ALA A 459 7.51 11.78 3.81
C ALA A 459 6.32 10.88 3.53
N SER A 460 6.50 9.58 3.77
CA SER A 460 5.41 8.61 3.75
C SER A 460 4.79 8.57 5.14
N ILE A 461 3.52 8.95 5.24
CA ILE A 461 2.79 9.09 6.50
C ILE A 461 1.60 8.13 6.46
N GLY A 462 1.36 7.46 7.58
CA GLY A 462 0.17 6.62 7.79
C GLY A 462 -0.66 7.09 8.96
N LEU A 463 -1.90 6.61 9.03
CA LEU A 463 -2.76 6.66 10.20
C LEU A 463 -2.72 5.29 10.90
N THR A 464 -2.35 5.28 12.18
CA THR A 464 -2.31 4.06 12.99
C THR A 464 -3.44 4.10 14.02
N LEU A 465 -4.25 3.04 14.02
CA LEU A 465 -5.28 2.79 15.02
C LEU A 465 -4.87 1.60 15.88
N THR A 466 -4.78 1.81 17.18
CA THR A 466 -4.45 0.75 18.15
C THR A 466 -5.47 0.75 19.28
N ASP A 467 -5.86 -0.43 19.75
CA ASP A 467 -6.64 -0.58 20.97
C ASP A 467 -5.89 -1.52 21.92
N ASP A 468 -5.91 -1.21 23.21
CA ASP A 468 -5.28 -2.06 24.22
C ASP A 468 -6.08 -3.35 24.43
N ASP A 469 -7.37 -3.34 24.07
CA ASP A 469 -8.23 -4.52 24.06
C ASP A 469 -8.59 -4.93 22.62
N PRO A 470 -7.91 -5.94 22.05
CA PRO A 470 -8.22 -6.44 20.72
C PRO A 470 -9.57 -7.16 20.64
N ALA A 471 -10.27 -7.42 21.75
CA ALA A 471 -11.60 -8.01 21.73
C ALA A 471 -12.73 -6.98 21.58
N ARG A 472 -12.44 -5.66 21.65
CA ARG A 472 -13.46 -4.62 21.48
C ARG A 472 -14.02 -4.66 20.05
N ALA A 473 -15.33 -4.89 19.97
CA ALA A 473 -16.06 -5.08 18.74
C ALA A 473 -16.51 -3.73 18.14
N TYR A 474 -15.62 -3.12 17.37
CA TYR A 474 -15.95 -1.95 16.57
C TYR A 474 -15.16 -1.91 15.26
N ARG A 475 -15.70 -1.14 14.32
CA ARG A 475 -15.14 -0.94 12.99
C ARG A 475 -15.06 0.53 12.68
N VAL A 476 -14.09 0.91 11.87
CA VAL A 476 -13.88 2.31 11.50
C VAL A 476 -13.73 2.43 9.99
N GLN A 477 -14.60 3.21 9.35
CA GLN A 477 -14.35 3.72 8.01
C GLN A 477 -13.54 5.01 8.13
N ILE A 478 -12.43 5.10 7.40
CA ILE A 478 -11.46 6.19 7.52
C ILE A 478 -11.59 7.11 6.31
N PHE A 479 -11.74 8.41 6.53
CA PHE A 479 -11.78 9.42 5.48
C PHE A 479 -10.74 10.51 5.70
N LEU A 480 -9.86 10.74 4.73
CA LEU A 480 -8.91 11.84 4.70
C LEU A 480 -9.31 12.84 3.61
N ASN A 481 -9.58 14.08 4.00
CA ASN A 481 -10.04 15.13 3.08
C ASN A 481 -11.23 14.70 2.21
N GLY A 482 -12.11 13.86 2.77
CA GLY A 482 -13.27 13.27 2.11
C GLY A 482 -12.98 12.01 1.28
N TRP A 483 -11.72 11.63 1.06
CA TRP A 483 -11.37 10.39 0.38
C TRP A 483 -11.38 9.23 1.36
N ASN A 484 -12.02 8.12 0.99
CA ASN A 484 -12.04 6.90 1.78
C ASN A 484 -10.68 6.18 1.73
N MET A 485 -10.03 6.02 2.88
CA MET A 485 -8.69 5.46 3.03
C MET A 485 -8.68 4.00 3.49
N GLY A 486 -9.86 3.40 3.66
CA GLY A 486 -10.01 2.00 4.05
C GLY A 486 -10.77 1.81 5.36
N GLN A 487 -10.84 0.54 5.77
CA GLN A 487 -11.59 0.08 6.93
C GLN A 487 -10.67 -0.59 7.94
N TYR A 488 -10.82 -0.19 9.20
CA TYR A 488 -10.23 -0.86 10.36
C TYR A 488 -11.29 -1.71 11.07
N ILE A 489 -10.91 -2.91 11.52
CA ILE A 489 -11.76 -3.81 12.31
C ILE A 489 -10.91 -4.27 13.49
N ASN A 490 -11.19 -3.76 14.69
CA ASN A 490 -10.33 -3.97 15.85
C ASN A 490 -10.23 -5.45 16.25
N ASP A 491 -11.36 -6.13 16.29
CA ASP A 491 -11.53 -7.53 16.70
C ASP A 491 -11.13 -8.55 15.63
N VAL A 492 -10.50 -8.11 14.55
CA VAL A 492 -10.14 -8.97 13.42
C VAL A 492 -8.73 -8.68 12.87
N GLY A 493 -8.37 -7.42 12.62
CA GLY A 493 -7.09 -7.07 12.02
C GLY A 493 -6.86 -7.67 10.61
N PRO A 494 -5.60 -7.82 10.15
CA PRO A 494 -4.35 -7.45 10.83
C PRO A 494 -3.92 -6.01 10.58
N GLN A 495 -4.64 -5.26 9.74
CA GLN A 495 -4.21 -3.92 9.35
C GLN A 495 -4.54 -2.89 10.43
N HIS A 496 -3.51 -2.35 11.06
CA HIS A 496 -3.62 -1.23 12.02
C HIS A 496 -3.12 0.10 11.45
N THR A 497 -2.29 0.05 10.41
CA THR A 497 -1.69 1.23 9.79
C THR A 497 -2.17 1.37 8.35
N PHE A 498 -2.73 2.54 8.04
CA PHE A 498 -3.28 2.89 6.73
C PHE A 498 -2.42 3.99 6.12
N VAL A 499 -1.85 3.75 4.93
CA VAL A 499 -1.07 4.77 4.22
C VAL A 499 -1.99 5.94 3.88
N LEU A 500 -1.53 7.17 4.14
CA LEU A 500 -2.20 8.40 3.74
C LEU A 500 -1.47 8.97 2.53
N PRO A 501 -1.95 8.74 1.28
CA PRO A 501 -1.19 9.07 0.09
C PRO A 501 -0.92 10.58 -0.01
N ASN A 502 0.33 10.96 -0.26
CA ASN A 502 0.66 12.36 -0.58
C ASN A 502 -0.17 12.81 -1.79
N GLY A 503 -0.71 14.02 -1.74
CA GLY A 503 -1.64 14.55 -2.74
C GLY A 503 -3.08 14.52 -2.23
N VAL A 504 -3.54 13.38 -1.70
CA VAL A 504 -4.76 13.35 -0.86
C VAL A 504 -4.44 13.97 0.50
N LEU A 505 -3.34 13.53 1.11
CA LEU A 505 -2.72 14.18 2.25
C LEU A 505 -2.01 15.45 1.80
N ASN A 506 -2.41 16.58 2.37
CA ASN A 506 -1.68 17.82 2.25
C ASN A 506 -0.54 17.84 3.27
N THR A 507 0.66 17.43 2.84
CA THR A 507 1.85 17.37 3.70
C THR A 507 2.39 18.73 4.13
N ARG A 508 1.83 19.83 3.60
CA ARG A 508 2.29 21.20 3.84
C ARG A 508 1.15 22.15 4.17
N GLY A 509 0.06 21.61 4.71
CA GLY A 509 -1.16 22.37 4.92
C GLY A 509 -2.17 21.67 5.81
N PRO A 510 -3.40 22.22 5.85
CA PRO A 510 -4.47 21.67 6.65
C PRO A 510 -5.03 20.39 6.01
N ASN A 511 -5.49 19.49 6.88
CA ASN A 511 -6.17 18.25 6.52
C ASN A 511 -7.37 18.05 7.46
N THR A 512 -8.40 17.39 6.97
CA THR A 512 -9.55 16.91 7.74
C THR A 512 -9.51 15.40 7.80
N LEU A 513 -9.62 14.84 9.00
CA LEU A 513 -9.80 13.40 9.23
C LEU A 513 -11.20 13.17 9.78
N ALA A 514 -11.95 12.27 9.16
CA ALA A 514 -13.25 11.82 9.63
C ALA A 514 -13.26 10.29 9.77
N LEU A 515 -13.83 9.80 10.87
CA LEU A 515 -13.93 8.39 11.19
C LEU A 515 -15.40 8.04 11.41
N ALA A 516 -15.95 7.11 10.63
CA ALA A 516 -17.27 6.53 10.91
C ALA A 516 -17.08 5.23 11.69
N VAL A 517 -17.49 5.23 12.96
CA VAL A 517 -17.23 4.15 13.91
C VAL A 517 -18.50 3.37 14.19
N LEU A 518 -18.55 2.14 13.70
CA LEU A 518 -19.65 1.21 13.93
C LEU A 518 -19.36 0.40 15.17
N SER A 519 -20.23 0.52 16.17
CA SER A 519 -20.13 -0.18 17.45
C SER A 519 -21.31 -1.14 17.57
N ASP A 520 -21.05 -2.39 17.95
CA ASP A 520 -22.08 -3.43 18.02
C ASP A 520 -22.89 -3.40 19.34
N GLY A 521 -22.44 -2.61 20.31
CA GLY A 521 -23.05 -2.46 21.63
C GLY A 521 -22.62 -3.48 22.69
N THR A 522 -21.89 -4.54 22.31
CA THR A 522 -21.45 -5.60 23.23
C THR A 522 -20.21 -5.20 24.04
N THR A 523 -19.40 -4.30 23.49
CA THR A 523 -18.18 -3.75 24.12
C THR A 523 -18.18 -2.22 24.08
N SER A 524 -17.19 -1.60 24.72
CA SER A 524 -17.04 -0.14 24.68
C SER A 524 -16.71 0.34 23.26
N SER A 525 -17.41 1.37 22.79
CA SER A 525 -17.29 1.96 21.46
C SER A 525 -15.90 2.57 21.23
N GLY A 526 -15.30 2.30 20.06
CA GLY A 526 -14.00 2.84 19.68
C GLY A 526 -14.02 4.29 19.16
N PRO A 527 -12.90 4.72 18.53
CA PRO A 527 -11.60 4.05 18.49
C PRO A 527 -10.87 4.06 19.84
N GLY A 528 -9.82 3.24 19.95
CA GLY A 528 -8.83 3.28 21.02
C GLY A 528 -7.92 4.50 20.87
N LYS A 529 -6.73 4.34 20.31
CA LYS A 529 -5.76 5.40 20.03
C LYS A 529 -5.66 5.64 18.53
N VAL A 530 -5.55 6.89 18.12
CA VAL A 530 -5.47 7.31 16.72
C VAL A 530 -4.32 8.28 16.53
N GLU A 531 -3.30 7.90 15.76
CA GLU A 531 -2.08 8.70 15.59
C GLU A 531 -1.54 8.68 14.17
N LEU A 532 -0.81 9.73 13.81
CA LEU A 532 -0.01 9.73 12.59
C LEU A 532 1.31 8.99 12.84
N THR A 533 1.71 8.14 11.89
CA THR A 533 2.97 7.39 11.93
C THR A 533 3.83 7.73 10.72
N LEU A 534 5.11 8.00 10.94
CA LEU A 534 6.07 8.17 9.84
C LEU A 534 6.51 6.80 9.36
N LEU A 535 6.10 6.41 8.16
CA LEU A 535 6.44 5.11 7.54
C LEU A 535 7.82 5.13 6.90
N GLY A 536 8.23 6.30 6.41
CA GLY A 536 9.53 6.51 5.79
C GLY A 536 9.72 7.95 5.36
N ARG A 537 10.97 8.32 5.10
CA ARG A 537 11.30 9.63 4.53
C ARG A 537 12.54 9.58 3.66
N ALA A 538 12.59 10.47 2.67
CA ALA A 538 13.76 10.70 1.85
C ALA A 538 13.92 12.20 1.56
N ALA A 539 15.15 12.71 1.54
CA ALA A 539 15.43 14.01 0.93
C ALA A 539 15.45 13.81 -0.59
N GLY A 540 14.69 14.62 -1.32
CA GLY A 540 14.39 14.42 -2.74
C GLY A 540 12.89 14.20 -2.95
N GLY A 541 12.56 13.15 -3.71
CA GLY A 541 11.19 12.85 -4.10
C GLY A 541 10.74 13.55 -5.37
N VAL A 542 9.47 13.35 -5.71
CA VAL A 542 8.81 14.00 -6.85
C VAL A 542 7.88 15.09 -6.34
N PRO A 543 7.74 16.22 -7.07
CA PRO A 543 6.68 17.17 -6.78
C PRO A 543 5.32 16.47 -6.82
N VAL A 544 4.54 16.62 -5.76
CA VAL A 544 3.18 16.07 -5.66
C VAL A 544 2.19 17.21 -5.69
N THR A 545 1.27 17.17 -6.65
CA THR A 545 0.12 18.06 -6.71
C THR A 545 -0.98 17.54 -5.81
N LEU A 546 -1.68 18.44 -5.11
CA LEU A 546 -2.85 18.05 -4.33
C LEU A 546 -3.95 17.53 -5.25
N VAL A 547 -4.57 16.44 -4.83
CA VAL A 547 -5.75 15.90 -5.49
C VAL A 547 -6.95 16.76 -5.09
N ASP A 548 -7.80 17.08 -6.06
CA ASP A 548 -9.03 17.82 -5.81
C ASP A 548 -9.84 17.13 -4.70
N SER A 549 -10.11 17.91 -3.65
CA SER A 549 -10.81 17.44 -2.46
C SER A 549 -11.85 18.48 -2.07
N PRO A 550 -12.88 18.70 -2.92
CA PRO A 550 -13.88 19.72 -2.68
C PRO A 550 -14.59 19.45 -1.35
N GLY A 551 -14.85 20.54 -0.63
CA GLY A 551 -15.66 20.50 0.58
C GLY A 551 -17.15 20.31 0.30
N ARG A 552 -17.95 20.24 1.36
CA ARG A 552 -19.41 20.23 1.22
C ARG A 552 -19.87 21.53 0.55
N ARG A 553 -20.64 21.42 -0.54
CA ARG A 553 -21.36 22.56 -1.10
C ARG A 553 -22.47 22.93 -0.13
N ASN A 554 -22.54 24.21 0.26
CA ASN A 554 -23.58 24.74 1.14
C ASN A 554 -24.96 24.59 0.51
#